data_AF-A0A0P4VN82-F1
#
_entry.id   AF-A0A0P4VN82-F1
#
_cell.length_a   1.000
_cell.length_b   1.000
_cell.length_c   1.000
_cell.angle_alpha   90.00
_cell.angle_beta   90.00
_cell.angle_gamma   90.00
#
_symmetry.space_group_name_H-M   'P 1'
#
loop_
_entity.id
_entity.type
_entity.pdbx_description
1 polymer ?
#
loop_
_entity_poly.entity_id
_entity_poly.type
_entity_poly.pdbx_seq_one_letter_code
_entity_poly.pdbx_strand_id
1 'polypeptide(L)'
;HDDAEQAAAIVDNLPHLNKMVLAYLIRFLQIFARPEVVAVTKMDASNLAMVMAPNCLRCYCQEPRIMYENARKEMAFIRTLILNMDTAFMTGIL
;
A
#
# COMPACT_ATOMS: atom_id res chain seq x y z
N HIS A 1 5.80 -13.24 -4.95
CA HIS A 1 5.48 -12.19 -3.95
C HIS A 1 5.34 -10.89 -4.74
N ASP A 2 4.21 -10.75 -5.45
CA ASP A 2 3.76 -9.56 -6.22
C ASP A 2 2.40 -9.92 -6.85
N ASP A 3 1.59 -10.68 -6.12
CA ASP A 3 0.34 -11.22 -6.63
C ASP A 3 -0.77 -10.23 -6.25
N ALA A 4 -1.21 -9.45 -7.24
CA ALA A 4 -2.23 -8.43 -7.06
C ALA A 4 -3.58 -9.03 -6.64
N GLU A 5 -3.91 -10.24 -7.10
CA GLU A 5 -5.15 -10.91 -6.73
C GLU A 5 -5.12 -11.35 -5.27
N GLN A 6 -4.00 -11.93 -4.81
CA GLN A 6 -3.83 -12.26 -3.40
C GLN A 6 -3.84 -11.01 -2.51
N ALA A 7 -3.20 -9.92 -2.96
CA ALA A 7 -3.20 -8.67 -2.20
C ALA A 7 -4.62 -8.09 -2.07
N ALA A 8 -5.40 -8.11 -3.14
CA ALA A 8 -6.80 -7.70 -3.13
C ALA A 8 -7.66 -8.57 -2.20
N ALA A 9 -7.48 -9.90 -2.27
CA ALA A 9 -8.19 -10.83 -1.39
C ALA A 9 -7.91 -10.57 0.09
N ILE A 10 -6.68 -10.19 0.46
CA ILE A 10 -6.35 -9.79 1.84
C ILE A 10 -7.13 -8.54 2.25
N VAL A 11 -7.19 -7.54 1.37
CA VAL A 11 -7.93 -6.29 1.63
C VAL A 11 -9.43 -6.54 1.75
N ASP A 12 -10.00 -7.45 0.96
CA ASP A 12 -11.42 -7.79 1.02
C ASP A 12 -11.84 -8.46 2.33
N ASN A 13 -10.91 -9.16 2.99
CA ASN A 13 -11.12 -9.78 4.30
C ASN A 13 -11.03 -8.79 5.47
N LEU A 14 -10.67 -7.52 5.23
CA LEU A 14 -10.63 -6.51 6.29
C LEU A 14 -12.04 -6.10 6.73
N PRO A 15 -12.23 -5.71 8.00
CA PRO A 15 -13.45 -5.04 8.44
C PRO A 15 -13.77 -3.85 7.55
N HIS A 16 -15.06 -3.62 7.28
CA HIS A 16 -15.52 -2.63 6.30
C HIS A 16 -14.86 -1.24 6.47
N LEU A 17 -14.77 -0.75 7.71
CA LEU A 17 -14.14 0.54 8.00
C LEU A 17 -12.65 0.56 7.62
N ASN A 18 -11.88 -0.45 8.03
CA ASN A 18 -10.46 -0.55 7.71
C ASN A 18 -10.23 -0.65 6.20
N LYS A 19 -11.09 -1.39 5.49
CA LYS A 19 -11.05 -1.48 4.04
C LYS A 19 -11.27 -0.13 3.37
N MET A 20 -12.27 0.64 3.82
CA MET A 20 -12.56 1.97 3.28
C MET A 20 -11.41 2.95 3.56
N VAL A 21 -10.87 2.97 4.78
CA VAL A 21 -9.72 3.84 5.12
C VAL A 21 -8.49 3.47 4.27
N LEU A 22 -8.19 2.17 4.15
CA LEU A 22 -7.07 1.71 3.35
C LEU A 22 -7.25 2.05 1.86
N ALA A 23 -8.43 1.80 1.30
CA ALA A 23 -8.71 2.10 -0.10
C ALA A 23 -8.62 3.61 -0.41
N TYR A 24 -9.06 4.47 0.52
CA TYR A 24 -8.88 5.92 0.39
C TYR A 24 -7.39 6.31 0.42
N LEU A 25 -6.63 5.73 1.34
CA LEU A 25 -5.19 5.95 1.42
C LEU A 25 -4.47 5.49 0.14
N ILE A 26 -4.76 4.28 -0.35
CA ILE A 26 -4.16 3.75 -1.58
C ILE A 26 -4.52 4.64 -2.78
N ARG A 27 -5.78 5.11 -2.88
CA ARG A 27 -6.19 6.06 -3.92
C ARG A 27 -5.38 7.35 -3.88
N PHE A 28 -5.18 7.90 -2.68
CA PHE A 28 -4.35 9.10 -2.50
C PHE A 28 -2.91 8.85 -2.95
N LEU A 29 -2.30 7.73 -2.54
CA LEU A 29 -0.93 7.37 -2.94
C LEU A 29 -0.81 7.14 -4.45
N GLN A 30 -1.83 6.58 -5.11
CA GLN A 30 -1.89 6.42 -6.56
C GLN A 30 -1.83 7.76 -7.30
N ILE A 31 -2.45 8.81 -6.76
CA ILE A 31 -2.35 10.17 -7.32
C ILE A 31 -0.91 10.69 -7.20
N PHE A 32 -0.26 10.47 -6.05
CA PHE A 32 1.13 10.87 -5.83
C PHE A 32 2.14 10.08 -6.66
N ALA A 33 1.81 8.84 -7.01
CA ALA A 33 2.63 7.98 -7.86
C ALA A 33 2.50 8.30 -9.36
N ARG A 34 1.65 9.25 -9.77
CA ARG A 34 1.51 9.63 -11.18
C ARG A 34 2.78 10.28 -11.71
N PRO A 35 3.17 10.03 -12.99
CA PRO A 35 4.43 10.53 -13.54
C PRO A 35 4.65 12.03 -13.39
N GLU A 36 3.59 12.84 -13.49
CA GLU A 36 3.68 14.30 -13.39
C GLU A 36 4.02 14.74 -11.95
N VAL A 37 3.47 14.05 -10.94
CA VAL A 37 3.74 14.32 -9.53
C VAL A 37 5.11 13.77 -9.13
N VAL A 38 5.46 12.58 -9.62
CA VAL A 38 6.78 11.97 -9.39
C VAL A 38 7.89 12.84 -9.98
N ALA A 39 7.66 13.48 -11.14
CA ALA A 39 8.63 14.38 -11.75
C ALA A 39 9.06 15.53 -10.82
N VAL A 40 8.14 16.02 -9.98
CA VAL A 40 8.38 17.10 -9.01
C VAL A 40 8.82 16.55 -7.64
N THR A 41 8.06 15.63 -7.07
CA THR A 41 8.27 15.12 -5.70
C THR A 41 9.41 14.13 -5.57
N LYS A 42 9.78 13.45 -6.68
CA LYS A 42 10.72 12.32 -6.72
C LYS A 42 10.28 11.09 -5.90
N MET A 43 9.01 11.05 -5.51
CA MET A 43 8.44 9.97 -4.70
C MET A 43 7.65 9.01 -5.59
N ASP A 44 8.32 7.96 -6.10
CA ASP A 44 7.65 6.90 -6.85
C ASP A 44 6.86 5.94 -5.92
N ALA A 45 6.14 4.98 -6.52
CA ALA A 45 5.36 4.00 -5.76
C ALA A 45 6.21 3.19 -4.76
N SER A 46 7.50 2.97 -5.07
CA SER A 46 8.42 2.22 -4.20
C SER A 46 8.81 3.04 -2.97
N ASN A 47 9.14 4.32 -3.17
CA ASN A 47 9.46 5.27 -2.11
C ASN A 47 8.24 5.51 -1.20
N LEU A 48 7.06 5.67 -1.80
CA LEU A 48 5.80 5.82 -1.05
C LEU A 48 5.50 4.56 -0.21
N ALA A 49 5.66 3.36 -0.79
CA ALA A 49 5.42 2.11 -0.08
C ALA A 49 6.38 1.90 1.10
N MET A 50 7.66 2.29 0.94
CA MET A 50 8.65 2.21 2.02
C MET A 50 8.25 3.04 3.25
N VAL A 51 7.71 4.24 3.03
CA VAL A 51 7.27 5.13 4.11
C VAL A 51 5.94 4.67 4.72
N MET A 52 5.02 4.14 3.89
CA MET A 52 3.65 3.82 4.33
C MET A 52 3.52 2.43 4.95
N ALA A 53 4.33 1.45 4.52
CA ALA A 53 4.30 0.09 5.06
C ALA A 53 4.30 0.01 6.61
N PRO A 54 5.24 0.66 7.34
CA PRO A 54 5.26 0.58 8.81
C PRO A 54 4.08 1.30 9.49
N ASN A 55 3.38 2.18 8.77
CA ASN A 55 2.20 2.88 9.30
C ASN A 55 0.91 2.06 9.09
N CYS A 56 0.85 1.26 8.02
CA CYS A 56 -0.30 0.44 7.68
C CYS A 56 -0.24 -0.97 8.27
N LEU A 57 0.96 -1.53 8.42
CA LEU A 57 1.19 -2.92 8.80
C LEU A 57 2.10 -2.95 10.04
N ARG A 58 1.69 -3.74 11.03
CA ARG A 58 2.43 -3.90 12.27
C ARG A 58 2.91 -5.34 12.41
N CYS A 59 4.23 -5.53 12.34
CA CYS A 59 4.87 -6.79 12.71
C CYS A 59 4.91 -6.91 14.25
N TYR A 60 4.37 -7.99 14.80
CA TYR A 60 4.44 -8.30 16.25
C TYR A 60 5.64 -9.18 16.62
N CYS A 61 6.40 -9.66 15.62
CA CYS A 61 7.58 -10.48 15.85
C CYS A 61 8.74 -9.63 16.36
N GLN A 62 9.41 -10.10 17.42
CA GLN A 62 10.58 -9.43 18.02
C GLN A 62 11.91 -10.02 17.53
N GLU A 63 11.87 -11.07 16.72
CA GLU A 63 13.09 -11.68 16.16
C GLU A 63 13.63 -10.81 15.01
N PRO A 64 14.88 -10.31 15.08
CA PRO A 64 15.40 -9.36 14.09
C PRO A 64 15.39 -9.88 12.65
N ARG A 65 15.63 -11.19 12.45
CA ARG A 65 15.63 -11.81 11.13
C ARG A 65 14.24 -11.79 10.49
N ILE A 66 13.23 -12.23 11.24
CA ILE A 66 11.84 -12.27 10.78
C ILE A 66 11.32 -10.85 10.58
N MET A 67 11.66 -9.91 11.47
CA MET A 67 11.25 -8.51 11.34
C MET A 67 11.79 -7.88 10.05
N TYR A 68 13.06 -8.14 9.70
CA TYR A 68 13.65 -7.67 8.45
C TYR A 68 12.98 -8.28 7.21
N GLU A 69 12.70 -9.59 7.23
CA GLU A 69 11.99 -10.24 6.13
C GLU A 69 10.56 -9.72 5.98
N ASN A 70 9.84 -9.52 7.08
CA ASN A 70 8.48 -9.00 7.07
C ASN A 70 8.44 -7.56 6.58
N ALA A 71 9.38 -6.70 6.99
CA ALA A 71 9.47 -5.33 6.46
C ALA A 71 9.55 -5.32 4.92
N ARG A 72 10.32 -6.24 4.32
CA ARG A 72 10.40 -6.37 2.85
C ARG A 72 9.06 -6.79 2.24
N LYS A 73 8.36 -7.74 2.86
CA LYS A 73 7.05 -8.22 2.40
C LYS A 73 5.96 -7.16 2.55
N GLU A 74 6.00 -6.40 3.64
CA GLU A 74 5.07 -5.29 3.93
C GLU A 74 5.22 -4.16 2.90
N MET A 75 6.46 -3.76 2.59
CA MET A 75 6.74 -2.79 1.54
C MET A 75 6.26 -3.27 0.16
N ALA A 76 6.55 -4.53 -0.18
CA ALA A 76 6.09 -5.13 -1.43
C ALA A 76 4.56 -5.11 -1.53
N PHE A 77 3.85 -5.52 -0.47
CA PHE A 77 2.39 -5.52 -0.42
C PHE A 77 1.79 -4.14 -0.67
N ILE A 78 2.26 -3.09 0.04
CA ILE A 78 1.75 -1.73 -0.18
C ILE A 78 2.05 -1.25 -1.60
N ARG A 79 3.24 -1.55 -2.14
CA ARG A 79 3.57 -1.21 -3.53
C ARG A 79 2.65 -1.92 -4.52
N THR A 80 2.36 -3.20 -4.32
CA THR A 80 1.41 -3.95 -5.15
C THR A 80 0.03 -3.32 -5.14
N LEU A 81 -0.46 -2.89 -3.97
CA LEU A 81 -1.75 -2.18 -3.86
C LEU A 81 -1.74 -0.84 -4.60
N ILE A 82 -0.69 -0.03 -4.44
CA ILE A 82 -0.56 1.25 -5.16
C ILE A 82 -0.63 1.01 -6.67
N LEU A 83 0.07 0.00 -7.19
CA LEU A 83 0.16 -0.22 -8.64
C LEU A 83 -1.06 -0.88 -9.26
N ASN A 84 -1.79 -1.74 -8.51
CA ASN A 84 -2.76 -2.65 -9.11
C ASN A 84 -4.16 -2.63 -8.49
N MET A 85 -4.34 -2.07 -7.28
CA MET A 85 -5.66 -2.07 -6.64
C MET A 85 -6.61 -1.14 -7.38
N ASP A 86 -7.78 -1.66 -7.77
CA ASP A 86 -8.85 -0.81 -8.28
C ASP A 86 -9.45 0.01 -7.13
N THR A 87 -9.31 1.33 -7.24
CA THR A 87 -9.82 2.32 -6.28
C THR A 87 -10.81 3.27 -6.95
N ALA A 88 -11.33 2.94 -8.14
CA ALA A 88 -12.22 3.80 -8.90
C ALA A 88 -13.48 4.19 -8.10
N PHE A 89 -13.97 3.32 -7.24
CA PHE A 89 -15.10 3.58 -6.34
C PHE A 89 -14.85 4.70 -5.31
N MET A 90 -13.59 5.10 -5.08
CA MET A 90 -13.24 6.27 -4.25
C MET A 90 -13.22 7.58 -5.03
N THR A 91 -13.48 7.56 -6.34
CA THR A 91 -13.52 8.77 -7.18
C THR A 91 -14.68 9.67 -6.72
N GLY A 92 -14.39 10.92 -6.36
CA GLY A 92 -15.36 11.89 -5.85
C GLY A 92 -15.36 12.08 -4.32
N ILE A 93 -14.58 11.28 -3.59
CA ILE A 93 -14.31 11.49 -2.16
C ILE A 93 -13.04 12.35 -1.95
N LEU A 94 -12.14 12.38 -2.94
CA LEU A 94 -10.93 13.21 -3.01
C LEU A 94 -11.15 14.46 -3.87
#